data_AF-A0AAX3S6T6-F1
#
_entry.id   AF-A0AAX3S6T6-F1
#
_cell.length_a   1.000
_cell.length_b   1.000
_cell.length_c   1.000
_cell.angle_alpha   90.00
_cell.angle_beta   90.00
_cell.angle_gamma   90.00
#
_symmetry.space_group_name_H-M   'P 1'
#
loop_
_entity.id
_entity.type
_entity.pdbx_description
1 polymer ?
#
loop_
_entity_poly.entity_id
_entity_poly.type
_entity_poly.pdbx_seq_one_letter_code
_entity_poly.pdbx_strand_id
1 'polypeptide(L)'
;MKLDIPTHPAARWEWIKYQIRMRGLTLAELARRLDVELGTLAAVKRTPYPRMERAIAKALDLQPAMIWPERWNHDGTPNRQRPNRAEKSASISSMHDSGSNVRAHRQMAAGA
;
A
#
# COMPACT_ATOMS: atom_id res chain seq x y z
N MET A 1 -23.66 3.53 14.12
CA MET A 1 -22.60 4.43 14.59
C MET A 1 -21.92 5.04 13.37
N LYS A 2 -21.87 6.36 13.27
CA LYS A 2 -21.21 7.07 12.16
C LYS A 2 -19.71 7.10 12.50
N LEU A 3 -18.88 6.46 11.69
CA LEU A 3 -17.43 6.53 11.87
C LEU A 3 -16.99 7.92 11.40
N ASP A 4 -16.51 8.77 12.30
CA ASP A 4 -15.94 10.08 11.96
C ASP A 4 -14.56 9.88 11.31
N ILE A 5 -14.58 9.45 10.05
CA ILE A 5 -13.37 9.22 9.24
C ILE A 5 -12.97 10.56 8.63
N PRO A 6 -11.75 11.07 8.90
CA PRO A 6 -11.30 12.32 8.32
C PRO A 6 -11.23 12.27 6.78
N THR A 7 -11.72 13.32 6.12
CA THR A 7 -11.63 13.46 4.66
C THR A 7 -10.22 13.78 4.19
N HIS A 8 -9.45 14.51 5.00
CA HIS A 8 -8.07 14.91 4.65
C HIS A 8 -7.13 13.69 4.66
N PRO A 9 -6.37 13.40 3.58
CA PRO A 9 -5.56 12.18 3.48
C PRO A 9 -4.54 12.01 4.62
N ALA A 10 -3.92 13.11 5.07
CA ALA A 10 -2.97 13.07 6.17
C ALA A 10 -3.67 12.73 7.51
N ALA A 11 -4.77 13.41 7.83
CA ALA A 11 -5.54 13.15 9.04
C ALA A 11 -6.14 11.73 9.04
N ARG A 12 -6.59 11.25 7.87
CA ARG A 12 -7.08 9.90 7.70
C ARG A 12 -6.00 8.86 7.96
N TRP A 13 -4.77 9.11 7.50
CA TRP A 13 -3.65 8.21 7.78
C TRP A 13 -3.32 8.14 9.27
N GLU A 14 -3.34 9.27 9.97
CA GLU A 14 -3.19 9.29 11.43
C GLU A 14 -4.32 8.53 12.13
N TRP A 15 -5.56 8.72 11.68
CA TRP A 15 -6.71 7.97 12.18
C TRP A 15 -6.55 6.45 11.95
N ILE A 16 -6.11 6.00 10.77
CA ILE A 16 -5.83 4.59 10.49
C ILE A 16 -4.77 4.05 11.45
N LYS A 17 -3.65 4.78 11.64
CA LYS A 17 -2.60 4.38 12.60
C LYS A 17 -3.15 4.28 14.01
N TYR A 18 -3.97 5.24 14.42
CA TYR A 18 -4.61 5.22 15.73
C TYR A 18 -5.51 3.98 15.89
N GLN A 19 -6.37 3.68 14.92
CA GLN A 19 -7.25 2.50 14.96
C GLN A 19 -6.47 1.18 15.03
N ILE A 20 -5.37 1.07 14.27
CA ILE A 20 -4.48 -0.10 14.32
C ILE A 20 -3.86 -0.24 15.72
N ARG A 21 -3.36 0.87 16.31
CA ARG A 21 -2.78 0.88 17.65
C ARG A 21 -3.79 0.55 18.74
N MET A 22 -5.02 1.06 18.62
CA MET A 22 -6.12 0.76 19.55
C MET A 22 -6.47 -0.73 19.58
N ARG A 23 -6.20 -1.46 18.50
CA ARG A 23 -6.39 -2.91 18.39
C ARG A 23 -5.16 -3.72 18.83
N GLY A 24 -4.13 -3.06 19.36
CA GLY A 24 -2.87 -3.71 19.76
C GLY A 24 -2.02 -4.18 18.56
N LEU A 25 -2.34 -3.75 17.34
CA LEU A 25 -1.59 -4.10 16.14
C LEU A 25 -0.59 -2.99 15.79
N THR A 26 0.36 -3.32 14.93
CA THR A 26 1.29 -2.34 14.33
C THR A 26 1.28 -2.45 12.81
N LEU A 27 1.63 -1.35 12.12
CA LEU A 27 1.78 -1.38 10.66
C LEU A 27 2.86 -2.37 10.22
N ALA A 28 3.95 -2.49 10.98
CA ALA A 28 5.01 -3.45 10.71
C ALA A 28 4.51 -4.90 10.84
N GLU A 29 3.63 -5.18 11.79
CA GLU A 29 3.01 -6.50 11.92
C GLU A 29 2.03 -6.80 10.79
N LEU A 30 1.27 -5.81 10.33
CA LEU A 30 0.43 -5.94 9.14
C LEU A 30 1.26 -6.23 7.89
N ALA A 31 2.38 -5.52 7.73
CA ALA A 31 3.32 -5.74 6.63
C ALA A 31 3.89 -7.18 6.66
N ARG A 32 4.30 -7.66 7.84
CA ARG A 32 4.76 -9.05 8.04
C ARG A 32 3.68 -10.09 7.70
N ARG A 33 2.43 -9.87 8.12
CA ARG A 33 1.30 -10.78 7.81
C ARG A 33 0.97 -10.86 6.31
N LEU A 34 1.30 -9.81 5.57
CA LEU A 34 1.05 -9.71 4.13
C LEU A 34 2.28 -10.06 3.29
N ASP A 35 3.39 -10.41 3.93
CA ASP A 35 4.70 -10.64 3.33
C ASP A 35 5.15 -9.48 2.42
N VAL A 36 4.97 -8.24 2.91
CA VAL A 36 5.33 -7.02 2.19
C VAL A 36 6.20 -6.12 3.05
N GLU A 37 6.98 -5.27 2.40
CA GLU A 37 7.74 -4.24 3.09
C GLU A 37 6.82 -3.17 3.70
N LEU A 38 7.20 -2.61 4.86
CA LEU A 38 6.47 -1.52 5.51
C LEU A 38 6.34 -0.29 4.60
N GLY A 39 7.38 0.04 3.82
CA GLY A 39 7.35 1.12 2.84
C GLY A 39 6.27 0.90 1.77
N THR A 40 6.09 -0.35 1.33
CA THR A 40 5.03 -0.75 0.39
C THR A 40 3.64 -0.54 0.99
N LEU A 41 3.44 -0.90 2.27
CA LEU A 41 2.17 -0.67 2.97
C LEU A 41 1.91 0.83 3.17
N ALA A 42 2.94 1.61 3.52
CA ALA A 42 2.83 3.05 3.73
C ALA A 42 2.57 3.85 2.43
N ALA A 43 2.89 3.28 1.27
CA ALA A 43 2.62 3.89 -0.04
C ALA A 43 1.11 4.16 -0.28
N VAL A 44 0.22 3.42 0.40
CA VAL A 44 -1.24 3.63 0.40
C VAL A 44 -1.64 5.08 0.72
N LYS A 45 -0.83 5.78 1.53
CA LYS A 45 -1.07 7.19 1.87
C LYS A 45 -1.08 8.09 0.63
N ARG A 46 -0.24 7.80 -0.37
CA ARG A 46 0.00 8.65 -1.55
C ARG A 46 -0.73 8.13 -2.78
N THR A 47 -0.66 6.83 -3.00
CA THR A 47 -1.13 6.19 -4.25
C THR A 47 -2.25 5.20 -3.94
N PRO A 48 -3.34 5.18 -4.72
CA PRO A 48 -4.39 4.17 -4.56
C PRO A 48 -3.81 2.78 -4.74
N TYR A 49 -3.92 1.95 -3.71
CA TYR A 49 -3.36 0.60 -3.71
C TYR A 49 -4.38 -0.42 -3.18
N PRO A 50 -5.31 -0.89 -4.03
CA PRO A 50 -6.47 -1.67 -3.60
C PRO A 50 -6.15 -2.95 -2.82
N ARG A 51 -5.00 -3.59 -3.09
CA ARG A 51 -4.55 -4.78 -2.35
C ARG A 51 -4.23 -4.44 -0.90
N MET A 52 -3.48 -3.36 -0.68
CA MET A 52 -3.05 -2.94 0.65
C MET A 52 -4.18 -2.25 1.43
N GLU A 53 -5.01 -1.45 0.74
CA GLU A 53 -6.21 -0.83 1.32
C GLU A 53 -7.18 -1.88 1.88
N ARG A 54 -7.43 -2.97 1.13
CA ARG A 54 -8.22 -4.11 1.63
C ARG A 54 -7.61 -4.76 2.86
N ALA A 55 -6.29 -4.91 2.89
CA ALA A 55 -5.63 -5.56 4.02
C ALA A 55 -5.70 -4.71 5.29
N ILE A 56 -5.53 -3.38 5.17
CA ILE A 56 -5.73 -2.43 6.26
C ILE A 56 -7.19 -2.45 6.71
N ALA A 57 -8.14 -2.37 5.77
CA ALA A 57 -9.56 -2.39 6.07
C ALA A 57 -9.96 -3.68 6.80
N LYS A 58 -9.46 -4.85 6.35
CA LYS A 58 -9.64 -6.14 7.04
C LYS A 58 -9.08 -6.14 8.46
N ALA A 59 -7.92 -5.52 8.69
CA ALA A 59 -7.35 -5.40 10.04
C ALA A 59 -8.21 -4.52 10.97
N LEU A 60 -8.90 -3.55 10.38
CA LEU A 60 -9.84 -2.67 11.07
C LEU A 60 -11.27 -3.24 11.12
N ASP A 61 -11.53 -4.43 10.58
CA ASP A 61 -12.88 -5.00 10.43
C ASP A 61 -13.84 -4.00 9.74
N LEU A 62 -13.34 -3.33 8.71
CA LEU A 62 -14.06 -2.34 7.92
C LEU A 62 -14.00 -2.69 6.44
N GLN A 63 -14.96 -2.16 5.70
CA GLN A 63 -14.92 -2.15 4.23
C GLN A 63 -13.95 -1.06 3.77
N PRO A 64 -13.13 -1.30 2.73
CA PRO A 64 -12.22 -0.28 2.20
C PRO A 64 -12.97 0.94 1.66
N ALA A 65 -14.18 0.76 1.13
CA ALA A 65 -15.06 1.85 0.69
C ALA A 65 -15.52 2.79 1.82
N MET A 66 -15.52 2.32 3.08
CA MET A 66 -15.84 3.19 4.22
C MET A 66 -14.67 4.12 4.56
N ILE A 67 -13.44 3.65 4.37
CA ILE A 67 -12.23 4.42 4.68
C ILE A 67 -11.84 5.33 3.51
N TRP A 68 -11.97 4.83 2.28
CA TRP A 68 -11.63 5.53 1.04
C TRP A 68 -12.82 5.53 0.07
N PRO A 69 -13.89 6.25 0.40
CA PRO A 69 -15.07 6.35 -0.48
C PRO A 69 -14.70 6.96 -1.84
N GLU A 70 -13.66 7.81 -1.91
CA GLU A 70 -13.21 8.38 -3.18
C GLU A 70 -12.41 7.41 -4.08
N ARG A 71 -11.98 6.25 -3.55
CA ARG A 71 -11.16 5.27 -4.27
C ARG A 71 -11.90 3.97 -4.58
N TRP A 72 -13.06 3.72 -3.97
CA TRP A 72 -13.81 2.49 -4.08
C TRP A 72 -15.26 2.79 -4.43
N ASN A 73 -15.84 1.92 -5.26
CA ASN A 73 -17.26 1.95 -5.58
C ASN A 73 -18.07 1.26 -4.46
N HIS A 74 -19.36 1.55 -4.39
CA HIS A 74 -20.30 0.90 -3.46
C HIS A 74 -20.38 -0.62 -3.67
N ASP A 75 -20.10 -1.10 -4.87
CA ASP A 75 -20.05 -2.53 -5.22
C ASP A 75 -18.80 -3.24 -4.67
N GLY A 76 -17.93 -2.54 -3.94
CA GLY A 76 -16.68 -3.09 -3.42
C GLY A 76 -15.60 -3.28 -4.49
N THR A 77 -15.79 -2.69 -5.68
CA THR A 77 -14.76 -2.65 -6.73
C THR A 77 -13.88 -1.41 -6.58
N PRO A 78 -12.55 -1.52 -6.73
CA PRO A 78 -11.68 -0.36 -6.67
C PRO A 78 -11.80 0.48 -7.95
N ASN A 79 -11.84 1.80 -7.82
CA ASN A 79 -11.82 2.74 -8.94
C ASN A 79 -10.38 2.90 -9.47
N ARG A 80 -9.93 1.92 -10.24
CA ARG A 80 -8.55 1.85 -10.76
C ARG A 80 -8.42 2.58 -12.09
N GLN A 81 -7.41 3.43 -12.21
CA GLN A 81 -7.06 4.07 -13.49
C GLN A 81 -6.64 3.07 -14.58
N ARG A 82 -6.17 1.87 -14.22
CA ARG A 82 -5.75 0.81 -15.15
C ARG A 82 -6.40 -0.53 -14.77
N PRO A 83 -7.61 -0.82 -15.25
CA PRO A 83 -8.36 -2.03 -14.86
C PRO A 83 -7.67 -3.32 -15.31
N ASN A 84 -7.01 -3.33 -16.48
CA ASN A 84 -6.36 -4.53 -17.04
C ASN A 84 -5.05 -4.93 -16.36
N ARG A 85 -4.52 -4.13 -15.41
CA ARG A 85 -3.30 -4.49 -14.69
C ARG A 85 -3.63 -5.41 -13.52
N ALA A 86 -3.08 -6.63 -13.53
CA ALA A 86 -3.22 -7.56 -12.41
C ALA A 86 -2.83 -6.92 -11.08
N GLU A 87 -3.63 -7.18 -10.03
CA GLU A 87 -3.37 -6.62 -8.69
C GLU A 87 -2.28 -7.37 -7.93
N LYS A 88 -2.08 -8.63 -8.29
CA LYS A 88 -1.02 -9.49 -7.81
C LYS A 88 -0.06 -9.64 -8.98
N SER A 89 1.18 -9.17 -8.83
CA SER A 89 2.27 -9.65 -9.67
C SER A 89 2.33 -11.17 -9.47
N ALA A 90 2.37 -11.95 -10.55
CA ALA A 90 2.65 -13.38 -10.43
C ALA A 90 3.92 -13.53 -9.59
N SER A 91 3.87 -14.39 -8.57
CA SER A 91 4.92 -14.58 -7.59
C SER A 91 6.22 -15.00 -8.30
N ILE A 92 7.08 -14.04 -8.63
CA ILE A 92 8.50 -14.33 -8.84
C ILE A 92 9.05 -14.44 -7.43
N SER A 93 9.25 -15.66 -6.97
CA SER A 93 10.04 -15.99 -5.79
C SER A 93 11.40 -15.29 -5.93
N SER A 94 11.52 -14.10 -5.36
CA SER A 94 12.78 -13.37 -5.30
C SER A 94 13.60 -14.02 -4.22
N MET A 95 14.36 -15.05 -4.61
CA MET A 95 15.62 -15.35 -3.93
C MET A 95 16.43 -14.05 -3.96
N HIS A 96 16.52 -13.38 -2.82
CA HIS A 96 17.48 -12.28 -2.63
C HIS A 96 18.87 -12.90 -2.67
N ASP A 97 19.46 -13.04 -3.85
CA ASP A 97 20.90 -13.17 -3.97
C ASP A 97 21.48 -11.76 -3.79
N SER A 98 22.06 -11.51 -2.61
CA SER A 98 22.76 -10.29 -2.27
C SER A 98 24.08 -10.21 -3.06
N GLY A 99 23.97 -10.04 -4.38
CA GLY A 99 25.08 -9.69 -5.26
C GLY A 99 25.00 -8.21 -5.62
N SER A 100 25.55 -7.34 -4.77
CA SER A 100 25.77 -5.92 -5.08
C SER A 100 26.46 -5.78 -6.43
N ASN A 101 25.77 -5.24 -7.44
CA ASN A 101 26.41 -4.77 -8.66
C ASN A 101 26.12 -3.28 -8.84
N VAL A 102 26.83 -2.45 -8.08
CA VAL A 102 27.00 -1.02 -8.39
C VAL A 102 27.81 -0.98 -9.69
N ARG A 103 27.09 -0.97 -10.82
CA ARG A 103 27.74 -0.82 -12.13
C ARG A 103 27.75 0.66 -12.48
N ALA A 104 28.93 1.25 -12.30
CA ALA A 104 29.28 2.64 -12.59
C ALA A 104 28.79 3.09 -13.98
N HIS A 105 28.06 4.20 -14.01
CA HIS A 105 27.73 4.91 -15.24
C HIS A 105 28.86 5.91 -15.57
N ARG A 106 30.01 5.41 -16.03
CA ARG A 106 31.09 6.26 -16.58
C ARG A 106 30.90 6.39 -18.09
N GLN A 107 30.37 7.53 -18.54
CA GLN A 107 30.40 7.92 -19.95
C GLN A 107 31.84 8.33 -20.32
N MET A 108 32.43 7.66 -21.30
CA MET A 108 33.60 8.16 -22.03
C MET A 108 33.08 8.80 -23.31
N ALA A 109 33.18 10.12 -23.43
CA ALA A 109 33.05 10.82 -24.70
C ALA A 109 34.45 10.89 -25.34
N ALA A 110 34.63 10.21 -26.46
CA ALA A 110 35.76 10.44 -27.36
C ALA A 110 35.20 11.21 -28.57
N GLY A 111 35.63 12.46 -28.73
CA GLY A 111 35.29 13.32 -29.86
C GLY A 111 36.56 13.93 -30.44
N ALA A 112 36.76 13.64 -31.73
CA ALA A 112 37.55 14.29 -32.78
C ALA A 112 39.01 14.68 -32.50
#